data_AF-A0A0C2VCV9-F1
#
_entry.id   AF-A0A0C2VCV9-F1
#
_cell.length_a   1.000
_cell.length_b   1.000
_cell.length_c   1.000
_cell.angle_alpha   90.00
_cell.angle_beta   90.00
_cell.angle_gamma   90.00
#
_symmetry.space_group_name_H-M   'P 1'
#
loop_
_entity.id
_entity.type
_entity.pdbx_description
1 polymer ?
#
loop_
_entity_poly.entity_id
_entity_poly.type
_entity_poly.pdbx_seq_one_letter_code
_entity_poly.pdbx_strand_id
1 'polypeptide(L)'
;MDLPLNILSNFMGDSFENKKVYLFKNKNYDKNAPSHFHIALRTNKKEYLVLTMITSQVEKKLKYYNLTNKNLVDSVIVLDSNDLDILNKESCIDCNDPMYLTKEEIESLAVDLEYKDANINKNLREKIINAIKSSAKVREEIKNSLEIEEK
;
A
#
# COMPACT_ATOMS: atom_id res chain seq x y z
N MET A 1 -20.39 12.00 -9.89
CA MET A 1 -21.01 12.55 -8.68
C MET A 1 -20.03 12.24 -7.57
N ASP A 2 -19.28 13.24 -7.12
CA ASP A 2 -18.20 13.04 -6.15
C ASP A 2 -18.83 12.71 -4.80
N LEU A 3 -18.50 11.53 -4.27
CA LEU A 3 -18.95 11.14 -2.95
C LEU A 3 -18.17 11.95 -1.91
N PRO A 4 -18.85 12.50 -0.89
CA PRO A 4 -18.19 13.11 0.26
C PRO A 4 -17.09 12.20 0.84
N LEU A 5 -15.91 12.77 1.16
CA LEU A 5 -14.76 12.04 1.71
C LEU A 5 -15.11 11.18 2.94
N ASN A 6 -15.98 11.68 3.81
CA ASN A 6 -16.49 10.97 5.00
C ASN A 6 -17.36 9.75 4.68
N ILE A 7 -17.95 9.67 3.48
CA ILE A 7 -18.66 8.49 3.02
C ILE A 7 -17.65 7.46 2.47
N LEU A 8 -16.63 7.92 1.75
CA LEU A 8 -15.60 7.04 1.16
C LEU A 8 -14.73 6.34 2.21
N SER A 9 -14.46 7.00 3.33
CA SER A 9 -13.68 6.42 4.41
C SER A 9 -14.38 5.30 5.19
N ASN A 10 -15.70 5.35 5.28
CA ASN A 10 -16.49 4.23 5.79
C ASN A 10 -16.29 2.96 4.96
N PHE A 11 -15.96 3.09 3.67
CA PHE A 11 -15.62 1.99 2.78
C PHE A 11 -14.14 1.63 2.76
N MET A 12 -13.28 2.42 3.40
CA MET A 12 -11.88 2.05 3.53
C MET A 12 -11.74 0.85 4.46
N GLY A 13 -10.97 -0.14 4.04
CA GLY A 13 -10.85 -1.43 4.70
C GLY A 13 -9.73 -2.24 4.06
N ASP A 14 -9.70 -3.53 4.37
CA ASP A 14 -8.72 -4.42 3.78
C ASP A 14 -8.92 -4.57 2.27
N SER A 15 -7.91 -4.21 1.48
CA SER A 15 -7.91 -4.26 0.02
C SER A 15 -8.26 -5.65 -0.54
N PHE A 16 -7.89 -6.73 0.16
CA PHE A 16 -8.13 -8.09 -0.30
C PHE A 16 -9.52 -8.59 0.09
N GLU A 17 -10.08 -8.13 1.22
CA GLU A 17 -11.46 -8.44 1.62
C GLU A 17 -12.46 -7.77 0.67
N ASN A 18 -12.24 -6.48 0.36
CA ASN A 18 -13.18 -5.68 -0.41
C ASN A 18 -12.84 -5.58 -1.91
N LYS A 19 -11.70 -6.14 -2.33
CA LYS A 19 -11.19 -6.11 -3.71
C LYS A 19 -10.99 -4.69 -4.25
N LYS A 20 -10.45 -3.79 -3.42
CA LYS A 20 -10.22 -2.38 -3.77
C LYS A 20 -8.80 -1.93 -3.55
N VAL A 21 -8.36 -1.02 -4.41
CA VAL A 21 -7.11 -0.26 -4.29
C VAL A 21 -7.45 1.20 -4.10
N TYR A 22 -6.74 1.86 -3.20
CA TYR A 22 -7.02 3.25 -2.82
C TYR A 22 -6.11 4.20 -3.59
N LEU A 23 -6.68 5.19 -4.27
CA LEU A 23 -5.94 6.20 -5.00
C LEU A 23 -6.06 7.51 -4.23
N PHE A 24 -4.92 8.07 -3.80
CA PHE A 24 -4.93 9.41 -3.23
C PHE A 24 -3.55 10.04 -3.26
N LYS A 25 -3.55 11.36 -3.15
CA LYS A 25 -2.38 12.16 -2.88
C LYS A 25 -2.25 12.43 -1.39
N ASN A 26 -1.08 12.15 -0.83
CA ASN A 26 -0.70 12.56 0.51
C ASN A 26 -0.49 14.09 0.54
N LYS A 27 -1.25 14.81 1.37
CA LYS A 27 -1.17 16.28 1.48
C LYS A 27 0.19 16.82 1.90
N ASN A 28 1.04 15.97 2.51
CA ASN A 28 2.39 16.33 2.93
C ASN A 28 3.41 16.25 1.77
N TYR A 29 3.01 15.71 0.61
CA TYR A 29 3.86 15.69 -0.58
C TYR A 29 3.75 16.98 -1.39
N ASP A 30 4.66 17.14 -2.35
CA ASP A 30 4.69 18.32 -3.24
C ASP A 30 3.32 18.62 -3.86
N LYS A 31 2.97 19.89 -4.01
CA LYS A 31 1.67 20.32 -4.54
C LYS A 31 1.40 19.80 -5.97
N ASN A 32 2.44 19.47 -6.73
CA ASN A 32 2.35 18.92 -8.07
C ASN A 32 2.61 17.40 -8.12
N ALA A 33 2.84 16.74 -6.98
CA ALA A 33 2.95 15.28 -6.93
C ALA A 33 1.61 14.64 -7.33
N PRO A 34 1.63 13.58 -8.17
CA PRO A 34 0.43 12.87 -8.56
C PRO A 34 -0.10 12.02 -7.41
N SER A 35 -1.35 11.59 -7.55
CA SER A 35 -1.98 10.61 -6.66
C SER A 35 -1.41 9.22 -6.92
N HIS A 36 -1.28 8.43 -5.86
CA HIS A 36 -0.69 7.09 -5.93
C HIS A 36 -1.71 6.04 -5.51
N PHE A 37 -1.61 4.87 -6.13
CA PHE A 37 -2.34 3.69 -5.67
C PHE A 37 -1.72 3.17 -4.38
N HIS A 38 -2.56 2.68 -3.48
CA HIS A 38 -2.20 2.13 -2.18
C HIS A 38 -2.96 0.83 -1.93
N ILE A 39 -2.25 -0.18 -1.45
CA ILE A 39 -2.83 -1.39 -0.87
C ILE A 39 -2.97 -1.17 0.62
N ALA A 40 -4.19 -1.33 1.15
CA ALA A 40 -4.46 -1.28 2.58
C ALA A 40 -4.62 -2.69 3.13
N LEU A 41 -3.85 -3.03 4.17
CA LEU A 41 -3.95 -4.27 4.91
C LEU A 41 -4.60 -3.97 6.26
N ARG A 42 -5.63 -4.74 6.61
CA ARG A 42 -6.20 -4.68 7.97
C ARG A 42 -5.19 -5.22 8.95
N THR A 43 -5.08 -4.54 10.09
CA THR A 43 -4.25 -4.99 11.20
C THR A 43 -5.09 -5.65 12.28
N ASN A 44 -4.44 -6.41 13.16
CA ASN A 44 -5.10 -6.99 14.33
C ASN A 44 -5.67 -5.92 15.29
N LYS A 45 -5.10 -4.72 15.28
CA LYS A 45 -5.70 -3.52 15.87
C LYS A 45 -6.71 -2.95 14.87
N LYS A 46 -7.97 -3.45 14.93
CA LYS A 46 -9.05 -3.19 13.95
C LYS A 46 -9.23 -1.74 13.43
N GLU A 47 -8.80 -0.75 14.20
CA GLU A 47 -8.84 0.68 13.86
C GLU A 47 -7.75 1.12 12.88
N TYR A 48 -6.66 0.36 12.76
CA TYR A 48 -5.49 0.69 11.96
C TYR A 48 -5.41 -0.14 10.67
N LEU A 49 -4.88 0.52 9.63
CA LEU A 49 -4.51 -0.04 8.35
C LEU A 49 -3.01 0.16 8.10
N VAL A 50 -2.39 -0.82 7.45
CA VAL A 50 -1.07 -0.66 6.84
C VAL A 50 -1.25 -0.35 5.37
N LEU A 51 -0.84 0.84 4.93
CA LEU A 51 -0.82 1.21 3.52
C LEU A 51 0.57 1.06 2.93
N THR A 52 0.65 0.44 1.77
CA THR A 52 1.86 0.41 0.95
C THR A 52 1.59 1.06 -0.39
N MET A 53 2.48 1.99 -0.79
CA MET A 53 2.34 2.76 -2.01
C MET A 53 2.81 1.94 -3.22
N ILE A 54 2.01 1.97 -4.29
CA ILE A 54 2.36 1.47 -5.61
C ILE A 54 2.94 2.62 -6.45
N THR A 55 4.08 2.39 -7.08
CA THR A 55 4.74 3.36 -7.96
C THR A 55 5.24 2.71 -9.24
N SER A 56 5.14 3.40 -10.37
CA SER A 56 5.74 2.94 -11.62
C SER A 56 7.24 3.26 -11.72
N GLN A 57 7.86 3.80 -10.67
CA GLN A 57 9.29 4.15 -10.64
C GLN A 57 10.14 2.95 -10.18
N VAL A 58 9.92 1.78 -10.79
CA VAL A 58 10.51 0.49 -10.38
C VAL A 58 12.04 0.55 -10.36
N GLU A 59 12.66 0.84 -11.50
CA GLU A 59 14.12 0.91 -11.63
C GLU A 59 14.75 1.90 -10.65
N LYS A 60 14.10 3.06 -10.47
CA LYS A 60 14.59 4.10 -9.54
C LYS A 60 14.58 3.59 -8.10
N LYS A 61 13.54 2.87 -7.69
CA LYS A 61 13.45 2.30 -6.34
C LYS A 61 14.46 1.19 -6.11
N LEU A 62 14.57 0.25 -7.05
CA LEU A 62 15.58 -0.80 -6.99
C LEU A 62 17.00 -0.24 -6.98
N LYS A 63 17.29 0.75 -7.83
CA LYS A 63 18.60 1.43 -7.87
C LYS A 63 18.89 2.15 -6.55
N TYR A 64 17.92 2.86 -5.99
CA TYR A 64 18.07 3.54 -4.70
C TYR A 64 18.49 2.56 -3.59
N TYR A 65 17.78 1.43 -3.44
CA TYR A 65 18.11 0.46 -2.39
C TYR A 65 19.40 -0.31 -2.68
N ASN A 66 19.70 -0.64 -3.94
CA ASN A 66 21.00 -1.23 -4.30
C ASN A 66 22.18 -0.32 -3.90
N LEU A 67 22.02 1.00 -3.97
CA LEU A 67 23.07 1.96 -3.62
C LEU A 67 23.12 2.30 -2.13
N THR A 68 21.99 2.23 -1.41
CA THR A 68 21.88 2.70 -0.02
C THR A 68 21.86 1.57 1.00
N ASN A 69 21.08 0.51 0.75
CA ASN A 69 21.02 -0.69 1.58
C ASN A 69 20.42 -1.85 0.78
N LYS A 70 21.29 -2.75 0.30
CA LYS A 70 20.89 -3.87 -0.55
C LYS A 70 19.90 -4.83 0.13
N ASN A 71 19.90 -4.91 1.46
CA ASN A 71 18.97 -5.78 2.20
C ASN A 71 17.50 -5.31 2.13
N LEU A 72 17.25 -4.09 1.62
CA LEU A 72 15.90 -3.55 1.45
C LEU A 72 15.32 -3.86 0.05
N VAL A 73 16.14 -4.37 -0.89
CA VAL A 73 15.71 -4.65 -2.26
C VAL A 73 14.64 -5.73 -2.29
N ASP A 74 14.79 -6.79 -1.49
CA ASP A 74 13.85 -7.92 -1.46
C ASP A 74 12.46 -7.54 -0.90
N SER A 75 12.37 -6.38 -0.24
CA SER A 75 11.12 -5.78 0.24
C SER A 75 10.50 -4.81 -0.77
N VAL A 76 10.98 -4.78 -2.01
CA VAL A 76 10.33 -4.10 -3.14
C VAL A 76 9.69 -5.17 -4.04
N ILE A 77 8.37 -5.21 -4.07
CA ILE A 77 7.62 -6.20 -4.86
C ILE A 77 7.33 -5.60 -6.23
N VAL A 78 7.96 -6.11 -7.27
CA VAL A 78 7.64 -5.78 -8.66
C VAL A 78 6.40 -6.54 -9.09
N LEU A 79 5.52 -5.86 -9.81
CA LEU A 79 4.21 -6.38 -10.21
C LEU A 79 3.71 -5.72 -11.50
N ASP A 80 2.82 -6.41 -12.19
CA ASP A 80 2.23 -5.98 -13.47
C ASP A 80 0.71 -6.19 -13.50
N SER A 81 0.11 -6.07 -14.69
CA SER A 81 -1.33 -6.24 -14.90
C SER A 81 -1.87 -7.65 -14.58
N ASN A 82 -1.01 -8.67 -14.50
CA ASN A 82 -1.39 -10.03 -14.10
C ASN A 82 -1.52 -10.15 -12.57
N ASP A 83 -0.77 -9.35 -11.83
CA ASP A 83 -0.87 -9.29 -10.36
C ASP A 83 -2.00 -8.36 -9.91
N LEU A 84 -2.20 -7.26 -10.63
CA LEU A 84 -3.20 -6.24 -10.33
C LEU A 84 -3.70 -5.56 -11.63
N ASP A 85 -4.94 -5.86 -12.01
CA ASP A 85 -5.53 -5.49 -13.30
C ASP A 85 -5.70 -3.98 -13.55
N ILE A 86 -5.69 -3.15 -12.50
CA ILE A 86 -5.73 -1.68 -12.66
C ILE A 86 -4.43 -1.09 -13.23
N LEU A 87 -3.37 -1.89 -13.34
CA LEU A 87 -2.06 -1.43 -13.79
C LEU A 87 -1.92 -1.50 -15.30
N ASN A 88 -1.41 -0.42 -15.87
CA ASN A 88 -1.14 -0.29 -17.32
C ASN A 88 0.34 -0.43 -17.67
N LYS A 89 1.21 -0.63 -16.68
CA LYS A 89 2.66 -0.79 -16.81
C LYS A 89 3.22 -1.45 -15.56
N GLU A 90 4.44 -1.97 -15.69
CA GLU A 90 5.21 -2.48 -14.56
C GLU A 90 5.29 -1.43 -13.44
N SER A 91 5.01 -1.88 -12.23
CA SER A 91 5.01 -1.06 -11.03
C SER A 91 5.63 -1.85 -9.88
N CYS A 92 5.87 -1.18 -8.75
CA CYS A 92 6.29 -1.85 -7.55
C CYS A 92 5.57 -1.34 -6.31
N ILE A 93 5.44 -2.21 -5.32
CA ILE A 93 5.08 -1.86 -3.95
C ILE A 93 6.36 -1.76 -3.13
N ASP A 94 6.57 -0.61 -2.50
CA ASP A 94 7.68 -0.42 -1.56
C ASP A 94 7.24 -0.83 -0.14
N CYS A 95 7.51 -2.08 0.24
CA CYS A 95 7.17 -2.60 1.57
C CYS A 95 8.14 -2.14 2.66
N ASN A 96 9.18 -1.37 2.34
CA ASN A 96 10.12 -0.83 3.33
C ASN A 96 9.61 0.42 4.05
N ASP A 97 8.54 1.04 3.54
CA ASP A 97 8.01 2.30 4.08
C ASP A 97 6.47 2.30 4.18
N PRO A 98 5.88 1.29 4.87
CA PRO A 98 4.43 1.25 5.07
C PRO A 98 3.97 2.41 5.96
N MET A 99 2.81 2.98 5.63
CA MET A 99 2.09 3.89 6.53
C MET A 99 1.21 3.06 7.45
N TYR A 100 1.29 3.28 8.76
CA TYR A 100 0.45 2.62 9.76
C TYR A 100 -0.47 3.68 10.38
N LEU A 101 -1.73 3.71 9.92
CA LEU A 101 -2.65 4.83 10.14
C LEU A 101 -4.07 4.33 10.46
N THR A 102 -4.84 5.09 11.23
CA THR A 102 -6.29 4.90 11.32
C THR A 102 -7.01 5.42 10.09
N LYS A 103 -8.30 5.11 9.94
CA LYS A 103 -9.11 5.66 8.85
C LYS A 103 -9.18 7.18 8.90
N GLU A 104 -9.35 7.74 10.09
CA GLU A 104 -9.45 9.19 10.32
C GLU A 104 -8.14 9.90 9.98
N GLU A 105 -7.01 9.26 10.27
CA GLU A 105 -5.68 9.77 9.87
C GLU A 105 -5.52 9.77 8.35
N ILE A 106 -6.00 8.73 7.66
CA ILE A 106 -5.94 8.64 6.20
C ILE A 106 -6.84 9.70 5.56
N GLU A 107 -8.07 9.87 6.05
CA GLU A 107 -8.97 10.95 5.61
C GLU A 107 -8.33 12.33 5.75
N SER A 108 -7.68 12.56 6.90
CA SER A 108 -6.99 13.82 7.17
C SER A 108 -5.79 14.02 6.26
N LEU A 109 -5.17 12.96 5.76
CA LEU A 109 -3.96 12.96 4.94
C LEU A 109 -4.26 13.03 3.43
N ALA A 110 -5.35 12.40 3.00
CA ALA A 110 -5.71 12.23 1.59
C ALA A 110 -6.41 13.49 1.05
N VAL A 111 -5.91 14.03 -0.05
CA VAL A 111 -6.51 15.21 -0.70
C VAL A 111 -7.71 14.83 -1.57
N ASP A 112 -7.58 13.73 -2.30
CA ASP A 112 -8.46 13.27 -3.38
C ASP A 112 -8.66 11.76 -3.28
N LEU A 113 -9.13 11.30 -2.12
CA LEU A 113 -9.33 9.87 -1.86
C LEU A 113 -10.37 9.28 -2.82
N GLU A 114 -9.92 8.31 -3.61
CA GLU A 114 -10.74 7.49 -4.49
C GLU A 114 -10.43 6.01 -4.25
N TYR A 115 -11.30 5.12 -4.73
CA TYR A 115 -11.00 3.69 -4.81
C TYR A 115 -11.26 3.16 -6.22
N LYS A 116 -10.53 2.12 -6.57
CA LYS A 116 -10.77 1.33 -7.78
C LYS A 116 -11.02 -0.11 -7.37
N ASP A 117 -12.05 -0.71 -7.94
CA ASP A 117 -12.20 -2.16 -7.88
C ASP A 117 -11.03 -2.79 -8.65
N ALA A 118 -10.44 -3.82 -8.06
CA ALA A 118 -9.28 -4.50 -8.61
C ALA A 118 -9.36 -6.00 -8.31
N ASN A 119 -8.93 -6.81 -9.27
CA ASN A 119 -8.74 -8.23 -9.02
C ASN A 119 -7.42 -8.47 -8.29
N ILE A 120 -7.47 -8.53 -6.95
CA ILE A 120 -6.27 -8.69 -6.12
C ILE A 120 -6.08 -10.16 -5.76
N ASN A 121 -4.98 -10.75 -6.23
CA ASN A 121 -4.65 -12.14 -5.95
C ASN A 121 -4.29 -12.35 -4.46
N LYS A 122 -4.83 -13.40 -3.81
CA LYS A 122 -4.47 -13.76 -2.43
C LYS A 122 -2.96 -14.01 -2.24
N ASN A 123 -2.28 -14.56 -3.26
CA ASN A 123 -0.83 -14.76 -3.21
C ASN A 123 -0.07 -13.42 -3.08
N LEU A 124 -0.63 -12.32 -3.59
CA LEU A 124 -0.04 -10.99 -3.43
C LEU A 124 -0.12 -10.52 -1.97
N ARG A 125 -1.18 -10.89 -1.23
CA ARG A 125 -1.31 -10.57 0.21
C ARG A 125 -0.12 -11.12 0.99
N GLU A 126 0.13 -12.42 0.84
CA GLU A 126 1.21 -13.11 1.53
C GLU A 126 2.57 -12.54 1.15
N LYS A 127 2.80 -12.27 -0.15
CA LYS A 127 4.03 -11.61 -0.62
C LYS A 127 4.25 -10.25 0.07
N ILE A 128 3.23 -9.39 0.11
CA ILE A 128 3.31 -8.06 0.74
C ILE A 128 3.58 -8.19 2.24
N ILE A 129 2.82 -9.03 2.95
CA ILE A 129 2.98 -9.21 4.40
C ILE A 129 4.39 -9.74 4.72
N ASN A 130 4.87 -10.73 3.97
CA ASN A 130 6.21 -11.28 4.16
C ASN A 130 7.30 -10.23 3.88
N ALA A 131 7.18 -9.45 2.82
CA ALA A 131 8.11 -8.37 2.50
C ALA A 131 8.18 -7.31 3.62
N ILE A 132 7.02 -6.88 4.14
CA ILE A 132 6.94 -5.95 5.28
C ILE A 132 7.62 -6.55 6.51
N LYS A 133 7.32 -7.82 6.85
CA LYS A 133 7.89 -8.51 8.00
C LYS A 133 9.40 -8.72 7.89
N SER A 134 9.91 -9.02 6.69
CA SER A 134 11.34 -9.22 6.46
C SER A 134 12.15 -7.92 6.41
N SER A 135 11.52 -6.79 6.11
CA SER A 135 12.24 -5.53 5.95
C SER A 135 12.92 -5.09 7.25
N ALA A 136 14.23 -4.83 7.16
CA ALA A 136 15.01 -4.28 8.26
C ALA A 136 14.65 -2.82 8.61
N LYS A 137 13.91 -2.13 7.72
CA LYS A 137 13.49 -0.72 7.92
C LYS A 137 12.16 -0.60 8.65
N VAL A 138 11.31 -1.62 8.57
CA VAL A 138 9.96 -1.59 9.17
C VAL A 138 10.04 -1.83 10.67
N ARG A 139 9.30 -1.03 11.44
CA ARG A 139 9.21 -1.15 12.91
C ARG A 139 8.49 -2.44 13.31
N GLU A 140 8.96 -3.09 14.36
CA GLU A 140 8.38 -4.34 14.88
C GLU A 140 6.89 -4.23 15.22
N GLU A 141 6.42 -3.07 15.69
CA GLU A 141 4.99 -2.85 15.94
C GLU A 141 4.13 -3.07 14.68
N ILE A 142 4.60 -2.59 13.52
CA ILE A 142 3.89 -2.74 12.24
C ILE A 142 3.94 -4.20 11.79
N LYS A 143 5.08 -4.87 11.97
CA LYS A 143 5.23 -6.29 11.61
C LYS A 143 4.31 -7.17 12.43
N ASN A 144 4.21 -6.90 13.72
CA ASN A 144 3.40 -7.67 14.67
C ASN A 144 1.90 -7.36 14.56
N SER A 145 1.52 -6.28 13.88
CA SER A 145 0.11 -5.96 13.65
C SER A 145 -0.49 -6.68 12.44
N LEU A 146 0.35 -7.31 11.61
CA LEU A 146 -0.04 -8.04 10.41
C LEU A 146 -0.05 -9.56 10.66
N GLU A 147 -1.13 -10.21 10.25
CA GLU A 147 -1.32 -11.65 10.35
C GLU A 147 -1.33 -12.29 8.95
N ILE A 148 -0.68 -13.44 8.82
CA ILE A 148 -0.81 -14.28 7.64
C ILE A 148 -2.00 -15.18 7.93
N GLU A 149 -2.99 -15.21 7.05
CA GLU A 149 -4.12 -16.13 7.18
C GLU A 149 -3.58 -17.57 7.01
N GLU A 150 -3.66 -18.38 8.07
CA GLU A 150 -3.39 -19.81 7.95
C GLU A 150 -4.52 -20.47 7.14
N LYS A 151 -4.15 -21.36 6.22
CA LYS A 151 -5.07 -22.07 5.32
C LYS A 151 -5.95 -23.09 6.05
#